data_AF-A0A349MQF3-F1
#
_entry.id   AF-A0A349MQF3-F1
#
_cell.length_a   1.000
_cell.length_b   1.000
_cell.length_c   1.000
_cell.angle_alpha   90.00
_cell.angle_beta   90.00
_cell.angle_gamma   90.00
#
_symmetry.space_group_name_H-M   'P 1'
#
loop_
_entity.id
_entity.type
_entity.pdbx_description
1 polymer ?
#
loop_
_entity_poly.entity_id
_entity_poly.type
_entity_poly.pdbx_seq_one_letter_code
_entity_poly.pdbx_strand_id
1 'polypeptide(L)'
;MNAAYNQISDLSHLDRPIGLNLGGNNISDLSPLLIYQTADHVSLQLWGNPFRRLGDLFLNWTNINISFEKRDVQTTEWLSCQEIEYVKSYIDSSVNIEWPIYSPCWEDPDRDYFYETEDAFPNDPAAAVDTDGDGMPDDWNDGMSQTGSTSDPILVLDTDDDDDGVLDTADAFPLISLGALTDTDGDGRPNDCDSDCQTRGMTADTDDDNDGLLDTREISLGINPLSIDSDKDGLDDQFEVDSGSRSPSSADYDIAAGANHTCVSSDTGVSCWPRGSGRATPPPDLGTVAQLELGNFFSCALTKPEGRVRCWNDDGEFNGPPGSNYEEISAGGYHLCALKGGVVTCSGSDSAGQGSVPELGPVRKVAAGGDHTCALTDLLKVNCWGSDLGGVLDVPTLSNPVNLFSYNDVNCVKDDSGLVCWGDDSDGLLSSPSSLQPDVVELGRDHACLIENEEIVCWGNDYRGNTQPPSLSKPVQLAIGDFHSCALSAEGVACWGESGGGRT
;
A
#
# COMPACT_ATOMS: atom_id res chain seq x y z
N MET A 1 47.81 27.65 -41.89
CA MET A 1 47.78 28.98 -41.24
C MET A 1 47.25 28.75 -39.83
N ASN A 2 48.02 29.06 -38.78
CA ASN A 2 47.49 29.05 -37.40
C ASN A 2 46.62 30.30 -37.25
N ALA A 3 45.32 30.14 -37.40
CA ALA A 3 44.35 31.17 -37.05
C ALA A 3 43.55 30.62 -35.86
N ALA A 4 43.55 31.37 -34.76
CA ALA A 4 42.70 31.09 -33.61
C ALA A 4 41.27 31.45 -34.01
N TYR A 5 40.49 30.45 -34.41
CA TYR A 5 39.06 30.59 -34.69
C TYR A 5 38.33 30.24 -33.40
N ASN A 6 38.03 31.26 -32.60
CA ASN A 6 37.38 31.05 -31.30
C ASN A 6 35.92 30.58 -31.45
N GLN A 7 35.33 30.63 -32.66
CA GLN A 7 34.02 30.08 -33.00
C GLN A 7 34.01 29.54 -34.44
N ILE A 8 33.34 28.40 -34.69
CA ILE A 8 33.24 27.79 -36.05
C ILE A 8 32.58 28.73 -37.06
N SER A 9 31.71 29.64 -36.62
CA SER A 9 31.07 30.64 -37.49
C SER A 9 32.07 31.49 -38.27
N ASP A 10 33.28 31.69 -37.75
CA ASP A 10 34.33 32.44 -38.44
C ASP A 10 34.87 31.73 -39.68
N LEU A 11 34.56 30.44 -39.83
CA LEU A 11 34.97 29.60 -40.96
C LEU A 11 34.01 29.68 -42.14
N SER A 12 32.85 30.35 -42.04
CA SER A 12 31.82 30.40 -43.11
C SER A 12 32.26 31.13 -44.39
N HIS A 13 33.41 31.80 -44.36
CA HIS A 13 33.96 32.58 -45.48
C HIS A 13 35.03 31.84 -46.29
N LEU A 14 35.40 30.62 -45.88
CA LEU A 14 36.39 29.83 -46.60
C LEU A 14 35.75 29.19 -47.84
N ASP A 15 36.49 29.11 -48.95
CA ASP A 15 35.95 28.45 -50.14
C ASP A 15 35.90 26.91 -49.97
N ARG A 16 36.76 26.34 -49.09
CA ARG A 16 36.84 24.90 -48.74
C ARG A 16 37.49 24.68 -47.36
N PRO A 17 37.11 23.64 -46.60
CA PRO A 17 37.71 23.31 -45.30
C PRO A 17 38.97 22.42 -45.42
N ILE A 18 40.02 22.89 -46.11
CA ILE A 18 41.25 22.09 -46.33
C ILE A 18 42.37 22.56 -45.40
N GLY A 19 42.91 21.65 -44.56
CA GLY A 19 44.10 21.89 -43.74
C GLY A 19 43.89 22.89 -42.59
N LEU A 20 42.74 22.82 -41.92
CA LEU A 20 42.38 23.71 -40.82
C LEU A 20 42.91 23.16 -39.49
N ASN A 21 43.67 23.99 -38.77
CA ASN A 21 44.00 23.74 -37.38
C ASN A 21 43.04 24.53 -36.49
N LEU A 22 42.08 23.84 -35.90
CA LEU A 22 41.08 24.37 -34.97
C LEU A 22 41.39 23.96 -33.53
N GLY A 23 42.61 23.48 -33.24
CA GLY A 23 42.95 23.06 -31.90
C GLY A 23 43.16 24.22 -30.91
N GLY A 24 42.92 23.94 -29.63
CA GLY A 24 43.05 24.86 -28.50
C GLY A 24 41.94 25.91 -28.40
N ASN A 25 40.78 25.65 -29.02
CA ASN A 25 39.61 26.53 -28.96
C ASN A 25 38.55 25.93 -28.01
N ASN A 26 37.37 26.55 -27.91
CA ASN A 26 36.26 26.08 -27.08
C ASN A 26 35.10 25.55 -27.92
N ILE A 27 35.42 24.74 -28.94
CA ILE A 27 34.45 24.23 -29.91
C ILE A 27 33.81 22.95 -29.37
N SER A 28 32.48 22.91 -29.30
CA SER A 28 31.73 21.73 -28.80
C SER A 28 30.96 20.94 -29.86
N ASP A 29 30.72 21.53 -31.04
CA ASP A 29 29.88 20.96 -32.10
C ASP A 29 30.35 21.46 -33.47
N LEU A 30 30.69 20.54 -34.39
CA LEU A 30 31.15 20.88 -35.74
C LEU A 30 30.04 20.95 -36.80
N SER A 31 28.78 20.67 -36.44
CA SER A 31 27.61 20.73 -37.33
C SER A 31 27.53 22.03 -38.16
N PRO A 32 27.95 23.21 -37.68
CA PRO A 32 27.93 24.42 -38.52
C PRO A 32 28.84 24.35 -39.77
N LEU A 33 29.81 23.43 -39.84
CA LEU A 33 30.58 23.18 -41.05
C LEU A 33 29.76 22.51 -42.17
N LEU A 34 28.56 22.00 -41.90
CA LEU A 34 27.62 21.48 -42.91
C LEU A 34 27.19 22.52 -43.95
N ILE A 35 27.50 23.82 -43.74
CA ILE A 35 27.38 24.84 -44.77
C ILE A 35 28.16 24.47 -46.05
N TYR A 36 29.25 23.71 -45.89
CA TYR A 36 29.97 23.07 -46.99
C TYR A 36 29.26 21.77 -47.37
N GLN A 37 28.22 21.88 -48.19
CA GLN A 37 27.37 20.75 -48.60
C GLN A 37 28.17 19.57 -49.19
N THR A 38 29.31 19.84 -49.84
CA THR A 38 30.29 18.83 -50.27
C THR A 38 31.72 19.35 -50.07
N ALA A 39 32.65 18.46 -49.70
CA ALA A 39 34.06 18.77 -49.58
C ALA A 39 34.93 17.54 -49.87
N ASP A 40 36.14 17.75 -50.37
CA ASP A 40 37.09 16.68 -50.71
C ASP A 40 38.51 17.06 -50.22
N HIS A 41 39.26 16.07 -49.74
CA HIS A 41 40.58 16.24 -49.13
C HIS A 41 40.56 17.15 -47.89
N VAL A 42 39.59 16.93 -47.02
CA VAL A 42 39.42 17.70 -45.76
C VAL A 42 40.46 17.23 -44.74
N SER A 43 41.13 18.17 -44.09
CA SER A 43 42.00 17.84 -42.96
C SER A 43 41.80 18.81 -41.81
N LEU A 44 41.41 18.29 -40.65
CA LEU A 44 41.08 19.05 -39.44
C LEU A 44 41.98 18.60 -38.28
N GLN A 45 42.65 19.55 -37.62
CA GLN A 45 43.31 19.32 -36.34
C GLN A 45 42.46 19.94 -35.23
N LEU A 46 42.01 19.13 -34.28
CA LEU A 46 40.94 19.52 -33.35
C LEU A 46 41.34 19.44 -31.86
N TRP A 47 42.61 19.24 -31.55
CA TRP A 47 43.14 19.07 -30.19
C TRP A 47 42.64 20.13 -29.20
N GLY A 48 42.39 19.77 -27.93
CA GLY A 48 42.10 20.74 -26.86
C GLY A 48 40.77 21.51 -26.96
N ASN A 49 39.73 20.92 -27.56
CA ASN A 49 38.36 21.45 -27.62
C ASN A 49 37.39 20.51 -26.85
N PRO A 50 36.35 21.03 -26.16
CA PRO A 50 35.38 20.22 -25.42
C PRO A 50 34.23 19.77 -26.33
N PHE A 51 34.51 18.85 -27.27
CA PHE A 51 33.46 18.32 -28.14
C PHE A 51 32.35 17.65 -27.33
N ARG A 52 31.15 17.62 -27.90
CA ARG A 52 30.05 16.73 -27.47
C ARG A 52 29.40 16.06 -28.67
N ARG A 53 29.53 16.64 -29.86
CA ARG A 53 29.11 16.07 -31.15
C ARG A 53 30.09 16.42 -32.26
N LEU A 54 30.30 15.50 -33.20
CA LEU A 54 31.01 15.76 -34.46
C LEU A 54 30.01 16.12 -35.57
N GLY A 55 28.75 15.69 -35.45
CA GLY A 55 27.67 15.96 -36.40
C GLY A 55 27.78 15.12 -37.69
N ASP A 56 26.87 15.37 -38.63
CA ASP A 56 26.70 14.59 -39.87
C ASP A 56 27.76 14.88 -40.97
N LEU A 57 28.92 15.44 -40.61
CA LEU A 57 29.93 15.92 -41.56
C LEU A 57 30.42 14.83 -42.53
N PHE A 58 30.24 13.57 -42.16
CA PHE A 58 30.71 12.40 -42.91
C PHE A 58 29.76 11.94 -44.02
N LEU A 59 28.53 12.47 -44.11
CA LEU A 59 27.55 12.00 -45.10
C LEU A 59 27.87 12.43 -46.54
N ASN A 60 28.53 13.57 -46.75
CA ASN A 60 28.71 14.19 -48.08
C ASN A 60 30.15 14.66 -48.37
N TRP A 61 31.12 14.32 -47.52
CA TRP A 61 32.53 14.70 -47.67
C TRP A 61 33.39 13.47 -47.98
N THR A 62 34.49 13.66 -48.72
CA THR A 62 35.41 12.56 -49.11
C THR A 62 36.87 12.88 -48.75
N ASN A 63 37.69 11.83 -48.52
CA ASN A 63 39.12 11.97 -48.18
C ASN A 63 39.33 12.85 -46.93
N ILE A 64 38.63 12.53 -45.86
CA ILE A 64 38.60 13.28 -44.61
C ILE A 64 39.72 12.75 -43.69
N ASN A 65 40.51 13.66 -43.11
CA ASN A 65 41.52 13.33 -42.11
C ASN A 65 41.36 14.20 -40.86
N ILE A 66 40.92 13.61 -39.75
CA ILE A 66 40.73 14.30 -38.47
C ILE A 66 41.75 13.79 -37.47
N SER A 67 42.45 14.69 -36.79
CA SER A 67 43.38 14.33 -35.72
C SER A 67 43.13 15.16 -34.46
N PHE A 68 43.14 14.48 -33.31
CA PHE A 68 42.88 15.06 -32.00
C PHE A 68 44.15 15.30 -31.15
N GLU A 69 45.34 14.93 -31.67
CA GLU A 69 46.66 14.92 -31.00
C GLU A 69 46.71 14.23 -29.62
N LYS A 70 47.66 13.30 -29.44
CA LYS A 70 47.87 12.55 -28.21
C LYS A 70 48.42 13.44 -27.08
N ARG A 71 47.56 14.07 -26.29
CA ARG A 71 47.93 14.55 -24.94
C ARG A 71 46.88 14.14 -23.93
N ASP A 72 47.36 13.69 -22.78
CA ASP A 72 46.62 13.22 -21.59
C ASP A 72 45.27 13.92 -21.42
N VAL A 73 44.23 13.28 -21.94
CA VAL A 73 42.85 13.74 -21.80
C VAL A 73 42.36 13.22 -20.43
N GLN A 74 42.67 13.96 -19.37
CA GLN A 74 41.99 13.80 -18.07
C GLN A 74 40.62 14.50 -18.05
N THR A 75 40.06 14.85 -19.21
CA THR A 75 38.72 15.43 -19.30
C THR A 75 37.73 14.31 -19.58
N THR A 76 37.00 13.92 -18.54
CA THR A 76 35.78 13.13 -18.63
C THR A 76 34.80 13.80 -19.60
N GLU A 77 34.16 13.01 -20.46
CA GLU A 77 33.11 13.40 -21.44
C GLU A 77 33.53 14.25 -22.65
N TRP A 78 34.46 13.76 -23.48
CA TRP A 78 34.83 14.42 -24.76
C TRP A 78 33.81 14.17 -25.89
N LEU A 79 33.13 13.03 -25.95
CA LEU A 79 32.11 12.66 -26.95
C LEU A 79 31.19 11.63 -26.30
N SER A 80 29.89 11.60 -26.62
CA SER A 80 29.03 10.51 -26.16
C SER A 80 29.37 9.20 -26.90
N CYS A 81 29.16 8.06 -26.25
CA CYS A 81 29.44 6.74 -26.86
C CYS A 81 28.58 6.51 -28.12
N GLN A 82 27.32 6.96 -28.08
CA GLN A 82 26.41 6.95 -29.23
C GLN A 82 26.98 7.72 -30.44
N GLU A 83 27.59 8.89 -30.24
CA GLU A 83 28.18 9.69 -31.33
C GLU A 83 29.43 9.01 -31.91
N ILE A 84 30.23 8.34 -31.07
CA ILE A 84 31.41 7.58 -31.51
C ILE A 84 30.99 6.43 -32.43
N GLU A 85 29.98 5.64 -32.04
CA GLU A 85 29.46 4.55 -32.88
C GLU A 85 28.74 5.06 -34.13
N TYR A 86 27.96 6.15 -34.01
CA TYR A 86 27.35 6.81 -35.15
C TYR A 86 28.42 7.18 -36.19
N VAL A 87 29.49 7.87 -35.78
CA VAL A 87 30.59 8.24 -36.69
C VAL A 87 31.27 7.00 -37.26
N LYS A 88 31.58 5.98 -36.45
CA LYS A 88 32.20 4.73 -36.91
C LYS A 88 31.38 4.02 -38.00
N SER A 89 30.06 4.03 -37.89
CA SER A 89 29.17 3.39 -38.87
C SER A 89 29.30 3.99 -40.28
N TYR A 90 29.82 5.22 -40.40
CA TYR A 90 30.07 5.93 -41.66
C TYR A 90 31.55 6.01 -42.07
N ILE A 91 32.48 5.45 -41.29
CA ILE A 91 33.90 5.42 -41.67
C ILE A 91 34.10 4.37 -42.76
N ASP A 92 34.35 4.82 -44.00
CA ASP A 92 34.85 3.99 -45.08
C ASP A 92 36.36 4.25 -45.33
N SER A 93 36.92 3.70 -46.41
CA SER A 93 38.34 3.86 -46.74
C SER A 93 38.75 5.31 -47.10
N SER A 94 37.80 6.23 -47.20
CA SER A 94 38.00 7.65 -47.48
C SER A 94 37.97 8.54 -46.23
N VAL A 95 37.74 7.98 -45.04
CA VAL A 95 37.72 8.71 -43.77
C VAL A 95 38.78 8.15 -42.83
N ASN A 96 39.71 8.99 -42.38
CA ASN A 96 40.73 8.64 -41.39
C ASN A 96 40.57 9.54 -40.16
N ILE A 97 40.24 8.93 -39.01
CA ILE A 97 40.14 9.62 -37.72
C ILE A 97 41.18 9.03 -36.78
N GLU A 98 42.12 9.85 -36.33
CA GLU A 98 43.07 9.48 -35.27
C GLU A 98 42.42 9.70 -33.91
N TRP A 99 41.78 8.65 -33.38
CA TRP A 99 41.14 8.66 -32.07
C TRP A 99 42.14 8.89 -30.92
N PRO A 100 41.71 9.47 -29.78
CA PRO A 100 42.48 9.51 -28.53
C PRO A 100 42.90 8.09 -28.07
N ILE A 101 43.84 7.95 -27.12
CA ILE A 101 44.32 6.65 -26.63
C ILE A 101 43.45 6.05 -25.51
N TYR A 102 42.53 6.83 -24.94
CA TYR A 102 41.60 6.41 -23.89
C TYR A 102 40.21 6.97 -24.20
N SER A 103 39.20 6.09 -24.24
CA SER A 103 37.79 6.45 -24.21
C SER A 103 37.08 5.54 -23.20
N PRO A 104 36.22 6.07 -22.34
CA PRO A 104 35.43 5.26 -21.40
C PRO A 104 34.47 4.30 -22.12
N CYS A 105 34.01 4.64 -23.33
CA CYS A 105 33.11 3.82 -24.17
C CYS A 105 33.69 2.52 -24.76
N TRP A 106 34.83 2.03 -24.27
CA TRP A 106 35.57 0.92 -24.92
C TRP A 106 35.52 -0.39 -24.14
N GLU A 107 34.89 -0.38 -22.97
CA GLU A 107 34.71 -1.56 -22.14
C GLU A 107 33.20 -1.77 -21.99
N ASP A 108 32.73 -2.73 -22.79
CA ASP A 108 31.39 -3.35 -22.78
C ASP A 108 31.69 -4.87 -22.79
N PRO A 109 32.02 -5.43 -21.61
CA PRO A 109 32.61 -6.77 -21.50
C PRO A 109 31.66 -7.90 -21.92
N ASP A 110 30.35 -7.70 -21.74
CA ASP A 110 29.29 -8.67 -21.95
C ASP A 110 28.43 -8.40 -23.20
N ARG A 111 28.54 -7.21 -23.80
CA ARG A 111 27.99 -6.82 -25.12
C ARG A 111 26.49 -6.62 -25.10
N ASP A 112 25.98 -6.01 -24.05
CA ASP A 112 24.57 -5.67 -23.89
C ASP A 112 24.22 -4.22 -24.29
N TYR A 113 25.23 -3.46 -24.72
CA TYR A 113 25.16 -2.05 -25.13
C TYR A 113 25.09 -1.04 -23.98
N PHE A 114 25.25 -1.47 -22.73
CA PHE A 114 25.58 -0.63 -21.61
C PHE A 114 27.10 -0.63 -21.38
N TYR A 115 27.64 0.48 -20.92
CA TYR A 115 29.10 0.65 -20.75
C TYR A 115 29.42 0.66 -19.27
N GLU A 116 30.62 0.20 -18.84
CA GLU A 116 30.93 -0.01 -17.40
C GLU A 116 30.63 1.17 -16.45
N THR A 117 30.55 2.41 -16.93
CA THR A 117 30.19 3.58 -16.11
C THR A 117 28.69 3.83 -15.95
N GLU A 118 27.89 3.19 -16.78
CA GLU A 118 26.42 3.30 -16.89
C GLU A 118 25.73 1.94 -16.67
N ASP A 119 26.53 0.88 -16.51
CA ASP A 119 26.09 -0.51 -16.36
C ASP A 119 26.32 -0.97 -14.92
N ALA A 120 25.22 -1.25 -14.22
CA ALA A 120 25.25 -1.79 -12.86
C ALA A 120 25.76 -3.24 -12.80
N PHE A 121 25.67 -3.97 -13.91
CA PHE A 121 26.10 -5.36 -14.04
C PHE A 121 27.12 -5.56 -15.19
N PRO A 122 28.35 -5.00 -15.10
CA PRO A 122 29.33 -4.93 -16.21
C PRO A 122 29.81 -6.24 -16.84
N ASN A 123 29.35 -7.40 -16.36
CA ASN A 123 29.72 -8.71 -16.86
C ASN A 123 28.51 -9.64 -17.02
N ASP A 124 27.29 -9.13 -16.91
CA ASP A 124 26.05 -9.86 -17.09
C ASP A 124 25.20 -9.25 -18.20
N PRO A 125 25.18 -9.85 -19.40
CA PRO A 125 24.49 -9.24 -20.54
C PRO A 125 22.96 -9.22 -20.39
N ALA A 126 22.42 -9.86 -19.35
CA ALA A 126 21.00 -9.94 -19.13
C ALA A 126 20.41 -8.68 -18.49
N ALA A 127 21.19 -7.86 -17.78
CA ALA A 127 20.70 -6.72 -17.03
C ALA A 127 21.74 -5.60 -16.97
N ALA A 128 21.30 -4.36 -16.78
CA ALA A 128 22.22 -3.21 -16.73
C ALA A 128 21.81 -2.08 -15.76
N VAL A 129 20.58 -2.07 -15.28
CA VAL A 129 20.02 -1.00 -14.42
C VAL A 129 19.76 -1.56 -13.02
N ASP A 130 20.14 -0.79 -12.01
CA ASP A 130 20.05 -1.06 -10.56
C ASP A 130 19.86 0.32 -9.90
N THR A 131 18.60 0.69 -9.62
CA THR A 131 18.25 2.06 -9.23
C THR A 131 18.67 2.39 -7.80
N ASP A 132 18.58 1.44 -6.87
CA ASP A 132 18.93 1.61 -5.45
C ASP A 132 20.37 1.15 -5.11
N GLY A 133 20.97 0.33 -5.97
CA GLY A 133 22.33 -0.19 -5.82
C GLY A 133 22.43 -1.42 -4.92
N ASP A 134 21.36 -2.18 -4.69
CA ASP A 134 21.38 -3.38 -3.85
C ASP A 134 22.01 -4.61 -4.55
N GLY A 135 22.20 -4.52 -5.87
CA GLY A 135 22.74 -5.56 -6.73
C GLY A 135 21.69 -6.51 -7.32
N MET A 136 20.41 -6.14 -7.30
CA MET A 136 19.32 -6.73 -8.06
C MET A 136 18.93 -5.80 -9.21
N PRO A 137 18.63 -6.34 -10.40
CA PRO A 137 18.27 -5.51 -11.54
C PRO A 137 16.79 -5.10 -11.57
N ASP A 138 16.52 -3.85 -11.93
CA ASP A 138 15.17 -3.30 -12.15
C ASP A 138 14.40 -4.06 -13.26
N ASP A 139 15.06 -4.31 -14.39
CA ASP A 139 14.49 -5.06 -15.52
C ASP A 139 15.56 -5.84 -16.29
N TRP A 140 15.12 -6.81 -17.09
CA TRP A 140 15.97 -7.51 -18.04
C TRP A 140 16.18 -6.70 -19.31
N ASN A 141 17.40 -6.73 -19.84
CA ASN A 141 17.73 -6.19 -21.15
C ASN A 141 16.85 -6.79 -22.27
N ASP A 142 16.69 -6.03 -23.36
CA ASP A 142 15.81 -6.38 -24.48
C ASP A 142 16.01 -7.83 -24.99
N GLY A 143 14.96 -8.66 -24.83
CA GLY A 143 14.97 -10.05 -25.28
C GLY A 143 15.70 -11.03 -24.35
N MET A 144 16.15 -10.56 -23.18
CA MET A 144 16.73 -11.37 -22.12
C MET A 144 15.66 -11.77 -21.10
N SER A 145 16.07 -12.59 -20.14
CA SER A 145 15.28 -13.02 -18.99
C SER A 145 16.26 -13.53 -17.94
N GLN A 146 15.77 -13.92 -16.77
CA GLN A 146 16.58 -14.58 -15.74
C GLN A 146 17.45 -15.74 -16.26
N THR A 147 16.97 -16.49 -17.26
CA THR A 147 17.75 -17.60 -17.85
C THR A 147 18.95 -17.16 -18.67
N GLY A 148 18.99 -15.89 -19.07
CA GLY A 148 20.10 -15.26 -19.78
C GLY A 148 21.20 -14.74 -18.86
N SER A 149 20.95 -14.64 -17.54
CA SER A 149 21.91 -14.09 -16.58
C SER A 149 23.17 -14.97 -16.48
N THR A 150 24.34 -14.32 -16.47
CA THR A 150 25.64 -14.98 -16.31
C THR A 150 26.28 -14.81 -14.94
N SER A 151 25.63 -14.07 -14.03
CA SER A 151 26.06 -13.88 -12.64
C SER A 151 26.02 -15.14 -11.78
N ASP A 152 26.80 -15.15 -10.70
CA ASP A 152 26.79 -16.20 -9.66
C ASP A 152 26.70 -15.55 -8.26
N PRO A 153 25.53 -15.60 -7.59
CA PRO A 153 24.30 -16.29 -7.99
C PRO A 153 23.61 -15.65 -9.21
N ILE A 154 22.72 -16.41 -9.86
CA ILE A 154 21.87 -15.90 -10.97
C ILE A 154 21.03 -14.74 -10.45
N LEU A 155 20.99 -13.64 -11.21
CA LEU A 155 20.21 -12.45 -10.85
C LEU A 155 18.71 -12.78 -10.80
N VAL A 156 17.99 -12.07 -9.94
CA VAL A 156 16.52 -12.08 -9.83
C VAL A 156 16.11 -10.62 -9.96
N LEU A 157 15.01 -10.34 -10.66
CA LEU A 157 14.50 -8.96 -10.70
C LEU A 157 14.28 -8.45 -9.29
N ASP A 158 14.63 -7.20 -9.09
CA ASP A 158 14.18 -6.46 -7.94
C ASP A 158 12.65 -6.31 -7.99
N THR A 159 12.05 -6.12 -6.82
CA THR A 159 10.61 -5.93 -6.64
C THR A 159 10.27 -4.62 -5.94
N ASP A 160 11.29 -3.84 -5.60
CA ASP A 160 11.26 -2.53 -4.93
C ASP A 160 12.50 -1.75 -5.42
N ASP A 161 12.47 -1.33 -6.69
CA ASP A 161 13.63 -0.80 -7.43
C ASP A 161 14.28 0.44 -6.76
N ASP A 162 13.61 1.09 -5.81
CA ASP A 162 14.13 2.27 -5.10
C ASP A 162 14.29 2.12 -3.56
N ASP A 163 14.05 0.91 -3.04
CA ASP A 163 14.17 0.49 -1.62
C ASP A 163 13.50 1.46 -0.65
N ASP A 164 12.30 1.93 -1.00
CA ASP A 164 11.48 2.76 -0.11
C ASP A 164 10.46 1.97 0.70
N GLY A 165 10.30 0.68 0.39
CA GLY A 165 9.42 -0.26 1.07
C GLY A 165 8.05 -0.43 0.41
N VAL A 166 7.79 0.23 -0.73
CA VAL A 166 6.61 0.01 -1.56
C VAL A 166 7.01 -0.81 -2.80
N LEU A 167 6.37 -1.97 -2.99
CA LEU A 167 6.71 -2.84 -4.12
C LEU A 167 6.36 -2.16 -5.46
N ASP A 168 7.14 -2.38 -6.52
CA ASP A 168 6.94 -1.73 -7.84
C ASP A 168 5.53 -1.93 -8.42
N THR A 169 4.90 -3.05 -8.08
CA THR A 169 3.54 -3.37 -8.53
C THR A 169 2.45 -2.52 -7.87
N ALA A 170 2.77 -1.91 -6.73
CA ALA A 170 1.91 -1.06 -5.92
C ALA A 170 2.39 0.40 -5.88
N ASP A 171 3.62 0.69 -6.33
CA ASP A 171 4.22 2.01 -6.29
C ASP A 171 3.88 2.88 -7.53
N ALA A 172 3.39 4.09 -7.29
CA ALA A 172 3.14 5.12 -8.28
C ALA A 172 4.42 5.70 -8.91
N PHE A 173 5.55 5.61 -8.20
CA PHE A 173 6.87 6.06 -8.60
C PHE A 173 7.99 5.02 -8.32
N PRO A 174 7.96 3.81 -8.94
CA PRO A 174 8.87 2.69 -8.62
C PRO A 174 10.38 2.97 -8.68
N LEU A 175 10.81 4.11 -9.24
CA LEU A 175 12.22 4.45 -9.43
C LEU A 175 12.64 5.69 -8.62
N ILE A 176 11.78 6.18 -7.71
CA ILE A 176 11.95 7.44 -6.99
C ILE A 176 11.48 7.33 -5.52
N SER A 177 12.37 6.84 -4.67
CA SER A 177 12.09 6.59 -3.24
C SER A 177 11.31 7.70 -2.50
N LEU A 178 10.21 7.38 -1.84
CA LEU A 178 9.42 8.30 -0.99
C LEU A 178 10.27 8.99 0.10
N GLY A 179 11.30 8.29 0.59
CA GLY A 179 12.21 8.79 1.61
C GLY A 179 11.56 9.02 2.97
N ALA A 180 11.18 10.26 3.28
CA ALA A 180 10.53 10.62 4.55
C ALA A 180 9.17 11.30 4.36
N LEU A 181 8.65 11.28 3.13
CA LEU A 181 7.31 11.75 2.83
C LEU A 181 6.29 10.77 3.44
N THR A 182 5.15 11.32 3.84
CA THR A 182 4.04 10.48 4.32
C THR A 182 3.29 9.98 3.11
N ASP A 183 2.96 8.70 3.14
CA ASP A 183 2.12 7.98 2.20
C ASP A 183 1.13 7.21 3.09
N THR A 184 -0.13 7.63 3.09
CA THR A 184 -1.14 7.14 4.02
C THR A 184 -1.72 5.79 3.59
N ASP A 185 -1.85 5.55 2.28
CA ASP A 185 -2.45 4.33 1.73
C ASP A 185 -1.42 3.32 1.19
N GLY A 186 -0.16 3.75 1.07
CA GLY A 186 0.95 2.88 0.66
C GLY A 186 1.01 2.64 -0.84
N ASP A 187 0.45 3.53 -1.67
CA ASP A 187 0.47 3.42 -3.13
C ASP A 187 1.74 4.02 -3.76
N GLY A 188 2.71 4.47 -2.96
CA GLY A 188 3.94 5.07 -3.44
C GLY A 188 3.82 6.56 -3.79
N ARG A 189 2.63 7.16 -3.65
CA ARG A 189 2.41 8.59 -3.85
C ARG A 189 2.42 9.32 -2.50
N PRO A 190 3.23 10.37 -2.34
CA PRO A 190 3.24 11.10 -1.09
C PRO A 190 1.98 11.98 -0.96
N ASN A 191 1.35 11.99 0.22
CA ASN A 191 0.17 12.82 0.51
C ASN A 191 0.38 14.29 0.11
N ASP A 192 1.51 14.85 0.56
CA ASP A 192 1.95 16.19 0.22
C ASP A 192 3.28 16.12 -0.52
N CYS A 193 3.38 16.81 -1.66
CA CYS A 193 4.60 16.87 -2.46
C CYS A 193 5.11 18.32 -2.59
N ASP A 194 6.19 18.62 -1.87
CA ASP A 194 6.87 19.91 -1.90
C ASP A 194 7.74 20.11 -3.16
N SER A 195 8.51 21.21 -3.22
CA SER A 195 9.36 21.50 -4.38
C SER A 195 10.47 20.48 -4.60
N ASP A 196 10.97 19.87 -3.53
CA ASP A 196 12.07 18.91 -3.62
C ASP A 196 11.53 17.59 -4.17
N CYS A 197 10.39 17.13 -3.64
CA CYS A 197 9.60 16.01 -4.17
C CYS A 197 9.27 16.20 -5.67
N GLN A 198 8.72 17.36 -6.04
CA GLN A 198 8.41 17.69 -7.44
C GLN A 198 9.64 17.73 -8.35
N THR A 199 10.80 18.14 -7.83
CA THR A 199 12.05 18.17 -8.61
C THR A 199 12.56 16.76 -8.90
N ARG A 200 12.25 15.79 -8.03
CA ARG A 200 12.58 14.38 -8.25
C ARG A 200 11.65 13.72 -9.28
N GLY A 201 10.48 14.30 -9.54
CA GLY A 201 9.52 13.80 -10.54
C GLY A 201 8.20 13.31 -9.94
N MET A 202 8.08 13.33 -8.61
CA MET A 202 6.86 12.94 -7.90
C MET A 202 5.79 14.03 -7.96
N THR A 203 4.56 13.63 -7.66
CA THR A 203 3.41 14.54 -7.48
C THR A 203 2.59 14.06 -6.30
N ALA A 204 1.98 15.01 -5.58
CA ALA A 204 1.14 14.72 -4.43
C ALA A 204 -0.03 13.78 -4.78
N ASP A 205 -0.49 13.03 -3.79
CA ASP A 205 -1.78 12.38 -3.85
C ASP A 205 -2.92 13.40 -3.85
N THR A 206 -4.03 12.99 -4.45
CA THR A 206 -5.28 13.72 -4.47
C THR A 206 -6.40 12.97 -3.75
N ASP A 207 -6.11 11.76 -3.29
CA ASP A 207 -6.98 10.83 -2.57
C ASP A 207 -6.14 10.07 -1.54
N ASP A 208 -5.65 10.79 -0.52
CA ASP A 208 -4.60 10.37 0.41
C ASP A 208 -4.85 9.03 1.12
N ASP A 209 -6.10 8.56 1.21
CA ASP A 209 -6.46 7.28 1.83
C ASP A 209 -7.08 6.27 0.84
N ASN A 210 -7.11 6.62 -0.45
CA ASN A 210 -7.61 5.84 -1.59
C ASN A 210 -9.00 5.22 -1.38
N ASP A 211 -9.90 5.88 -0.63
CA ASP A 211 -11.29 5.45 -0.48
C ASP A 211 -12.17 5.81 -1.71
N GLY A 212 -11.64 6.62 -2.62
CA GLY A 212 -12.29 7.09 -3.83
C GLY A 212 -12.91 8.49 -3.73
N LEU A 213 -12.81 9.15 -2.58
CA LEU A 213 -13.33 10.48 -2.27
C LEU A 213 -12.20 11.49 -2.08
N LEU A 214 -11.70 12.05 -3.19
CA LEU A 214 -10.64 13.08 -3.22
C LEU A 214 -10.57 14.05 -2.01
N ASP A 215 -9.36 14.36 -1.51
CA ASP A 215 -9.13 15.21 -0.33
C ASP A 215 -9.87 16.55 -0.39
N THR A 216 -9.90 17.14 -1.59
CA THR A 216 -10.57 18.43 -1.81
C THR A 216 -12.06 18.37 -1.51
N ARG A 217 -12.68 17.20 -1.73
CA ARG A 217 -14.07 16.95 -1.42
C ARG A 217 -14.26 16.67 0.06
N GLU A 218 -13.41 15.88 0.68
CA GLU A 218 -13.45 15.59 2.11
C GLU A 218 -13.29 16.85 2.97
N ILE A 219 -12.29 17.68 2.66
CA ILE A 219 -12.08 18.98 3.31
C ILE A 219 -13.34 19.85 3.19
N SER A 220 -14.07 19.76 2.07
CA SER A 220 -15.32 20.51 1.87
C SER A 220 -16.49 19.98 2.70
N LEU A 221 -16.47 18.68 3.02
CA LEU A 221 -17.44 18.01 3.90
C LEU A 221 -17.06 18.12 5.38
N GLY A 222 -15.80 18.46 5.68
CA GLY A 222 -15.28 18.55 7.05
C GLY A 222 -14.91 17.19 7.65
N ILE A 223 -14.62 16.22 6.78
CA ILE A 223 -14.14 14.87 7.11
C ILE A 223 -12.61 14.81 6.89
N ASN A 224 -11.97 13.68 7.20
CA ASN A 224 -10.53 13.57 7.34
C ASN A 224 -9.88 12.83 6.16
N PRO A 225 -9.11 13.51 5.28
CA PRO A 225 -8.45 12.92 4.10
C PRO A 225 -7.47 11.78 4.33
N LEU A 226 -7.19 11.46 5.58
CA LEU A 226 -6.20 10.46 5.96
C LEU A 226 -6.88 9.21 6.51
N SER A 227 -8.17 9.01 6.23
CA SER A 227 -9.00 8.04 6.94
C SER A 227 -10.21 7.63 6.08
N ILE A 228 -10.06 6.48 5.44
CA ILE A 228 -11.10 5.79 4.64
C ILE A 228 -12.50 5.88 5.26
N ASP A 229 -12.59 5.78 6.58
CA ASP A 229 -13.81 5.97 7.37
C ASP A 229 -13.55 7.05 8.43
N SER A 230 -14.02 8.28 8.18
CA SER A 230 -13.71 9.44 9.00
C SER A 230 -14.36 9.44 10.37
N ASP A 231 -15.54 8.83 10.50
CA ASP A 231 -16.31 8.84 11.74
C ASP A 231 -16.26 7.51 12.52
N LYS A 232 -15.70 6.48 11.88
CA LYS A 232 -15.34 5.17 12.40
C LYS A 232 -16.54 4.29 12.72
N ASP A 233 -17.58 4.34 11.89
CA ASP A 233 -18.75 3.47 12.02
C ASP A 233 -18.69 2.21 11.15
N GLY A 234 -17.62 2.04 10.38
CA GLY A 234 -17.34 0.90 9.53
C GLY A 234 -17.89 1.03 8.12
N LEU A 235 -18.15 2.26 7.66
CA LEU A 235 -18.48 2.60 6.27
C LEU A 235 -17.43 3.58 5.74
N ASP A 236 -16.96 3.38 4.51
CA ASP A 236 -16.05 4.35 3.89
C ASP A 236 -16.77 5.65 3.48
N ASP A 237 -16.04 6.77 3.50
CA ASP A 237 -16.61 8.10 3.31
C ASP A 237 -17.23 8.22 1.90
N GLN A 238 -16.55 7.68 0.88
CA GLN A 238 -17.05 7.64 -0.50
C GLN A 238 -18.40 6.91 -0.62
N PHE A 239 -18.55 5.74 0.01
CA PHE A 239 -19.78 4.94 0.04
C PHE A 239 -20.93 5.71 0.68
N GLU A 240 -20.65 6.43 1.76
CA GLU A 240 -21.64 7.25 2.43
C GLU A 240 -22.07 8.44 1.58
N VAL A 241 -21.11 9.12 0.95
CA VAL A 241 -21.40 10.21 0.00
C VAL A 241 -22.25 9.73 -1.17
N ASP A 242 -21.92 8.58 -1.76
CA ASP A 242 -22.65 8.00 -2.90
C ASP A 242 -24.07 7.56 -2.54
N SER A 243 -24.29 7.15 -1.29
CA SER A 243 -25.61 6.79 -0.80
C SER A 243 -26.59 7.98 -0.80
N GLY A 244 -26.07 9.21 -0.63
CA GLY A 244 -26.84 10.45 -0.53
C GLY A 244 -27.72 10.58 0.72
N SER A 245 -27.68 9.61 1.64
CA SER A 245 -28.43 9.62 2.89
C SER A 245 -27.60 9.29 4.13
N ARG A 246 -26.37 8.81 3.97
CA ARG A 246 -25.44 8.51 5.07
C ARG A 246 -24.47 9.68 5.26
N SER A 247 -23.89 9.78 6.45
CA SER A 247 -23.16 10.96 6.87
C SER A 247 -21.73 10.59 7.28
N PRO A 248 -20.71 10.86 6.44
CA PRO A 248 -19.29 10.52 6.70
C PRO A 248 -18.62 11.29 7.84
N SER A 249 -19.40 12.04 8.60
CA SER A 249 -18.92 12.88 9.70
C SER A 249 -19.61 12.55 11.02
N SER A 250 -20.49 11.56 11.04
CA SER A 250 -21.32 11.22 12.18
C SER A 250 -21.61 9.73 12.20
N ALA A 251 -20.81 9.00 12.97
CA ALA A 251 -20.99 7.58 13.19
C ALA A 251 -22.43 7.26 13.60
N ASP A 252 -23.17 6.66 12.67
CA ASP A 252 -24.60 6.45 12.81
C ASP A 252 -25.11 5.16 12.20
N TYR A 253 -24.27 4.35 11.54
CA TYR A 253 -24.60 3.00 11.09
C TYR A 253 -23.70 1.94 11.72
N ASP A 254 -24.34 0.96 12.35
CA ASP A 254 -23.64 -0.22 12.86
C ASP A 254 -24.63 -1.37 12.92
N ILE A 255 -24.17 -2.59 12.67
CA ILE A 255 -24.92 -3.82 12.86
C ILE A 255 -24.17 -4.75 13.78
N ALA A 256 -24.85 -5.20 14.82
CA ALA A 256 -24.29 -6.15 15.76
C ALA A 256 -25.28 -7.25 16.08
N ALA A 257 -24.77 -8.46 16.32
CA ALA A 257 -25.54 -9.63 16.69
C ALA A 257 -25.01 -10.21 17.99
N GLY A 258 -25.91 -10.52 18.91
CA GLY A 258 -25.61 -11.37 20.05
C GLY A 258 -26.12 -12.78 19.79
N ALA A 259 -26.11 -13.61 20.83
CA ALA A 259 -26.51 -15.02 20.70
C ALA A 259 -27.86 -15.23 20.00
N ASN A 260 -28.86 -14.36 20.23
CA ASN A 260 -30.23 -14.61 19.78
C ASN A 260 -31.00 -13.36 19.34
N HIS A 261 -30.31 -12.23 19.13
CA HIS A 261 -30.89 -10.96 18.70
C HIS A 261 -29.87 -10.15 17.90
N THR A 262 -30.38 -9.26 17.06
CA THR A 262 -29.57 -8.33 16.25
C THR A 262 -30.08 -6.92 16.50
N CYS A 263 -29.17 -5.95 16.52
CA CYS A 263 -29.48 -4.54 16.57
C CYS A 263 -28.75 -3.82 15.43
N VAL A 264 -29.39 -2.78 14.92
CA VAL A 264 -28.82 -1.85 13.95
C VAL A 264 -28.96 -0.44 14.48
N SER A 265 -27.90 0.34 14.39
CA SER A 265 -27.96 1.80 14.55
C SER A 265 -28.10 2.47 13.18
N SER A 266 -28.82 3.59 13.17
CA SER A 266 -29.05 4.43 11.99
C SER A 266 -29.26 5.87 12.46
N ASP A 267 -29.28 6.81 11.52
CA ASP A 267 -29.85 8.16 11.64
C ASP A 267 -31.16 8.27 12.46
N THR A 268 -32.00 7.23 12.38
CA THR A 268 -33.32 7.22 13.03
C THR A 268 -33.30 6.61 14.44
N GLY A 269 -32.11 6.24 14.93
CA GLY A 269 -31.85 5.57 16.19
C GLY A 269 -31.62 4.07 16.04
N VAL A 270 -31.63 3.36 17.18
CA VAL A 270 -31.35 1.93 17.25
C VAL A 270 -32.63 1.10 17.06
N SER A 271 -32.57 0.11 16.18
CA SER A 271 -33.63 -0.87 15.93
C SER A 271 -33.11 -2.28 16.19
N CYS A 272 -33.82 -3.06 17.01
CA CYS A 272 -33.43 -4.42 17.34
C CYS A 272 -34.53 -5.45 17.07
N TRP A 273 -34.14 -6.69 16.82
CA TRP A 273 -35.05 -7.83 16.64
C TRP A 273 -34.45 -9.11 17.24
N PRO A 274 -35.30 -10.07 17.67
CA PRO A 274 -36.76 -10.05 17.60
C PRO A 274 -37.40 -9.17 18.67
N ARG A 275 -38.57 -8.58 18.33
CA ARG A 275 -39.33 -7.74 19.27
C ARG A 275 -39.87 -8.56 20.44
N GLY A 276 -39.89 -7.94 21.63
CA GLY A 276 -40.51 -8.51 22.83
C GLY A 276 -39.54 -9.05 23.89
N SER A 277 -38.23 -9.03 23.61
CA SER A 277 -37.17 -9.17 24.63
C SER A 277 -36.72 -7.78 25.09
N GLY A 278 -36.48 -7.58 26.38
CA GLY A 278 -35.93 -6.31 26.88
C GLY A 278 -34.52 -6.04 26.35
N ARG A 279 -33.67 -7.07 26.16
CA ARG A 279 -32.37 -6.92 25.47
C ARG A 279 -32.48 -6.46 24.00
N ALA A 280 -33.64 -6.64 23.37
CA ALA A 280 -33.95 -6.14 22.02
C ALA A 280 -34.88 -4.91 22.06
N THR A 281 -34.93 -4.20 23.19
CA THR A 281 -35.71 -2.97 23.38
C THR A 281 -34.76 -1.83 23.76
N PRO A 282 -34.18 -1.12 22.79
CA PRO A 282 -33.20 -0.07 23.06
C PRO A 282 -33.83 1.08 23.87
N PRO A 283 -33.07 1.71 24.80
CA PRO A 283 -33.52 2.90 25.49
C PRO A 283 -33.89 4.03 24.51
N PRO A 284 -35.01 4.75 24.74
CA PRO A 284 -35.48 5.78 23.81
C PRO A 284 -34.60 7.03 23.76
N ASP A 285 -33.64 7.16 24.69
CA ASP A 285 -32.78 8.32 24.91
C ASP A 285 -31.28 8.01 24.72
N LEU A 286 -30.93 7.00 23.91
CA LEU A 286 -29.53 6.64 23.62
C LEU A 286 -28.73 7.78 22.99
N GLY A 287 -29.36 8.63 22.16
CA GLY A 287 -28.64 9.62 21.34
C GLY A 287 -27.92 8.95 20.17
N THR A 288 -26.86 9.60 19.67
CA THR A 288 -26.00 9.06 18.61
C THR A 288 -25.18 7.89 19.14
N VAL A 289 -25.16 6.79 18.40
CA VAL A 289 -24.47 5.54 18.74
C VAL A 289 -23.38 5.32 17.72
N ALA A 290 -22.14 5.19 18.19
CA ALA A 290 -20.98 4.90 17.33
C ALA A 290 -20.61 3.42 17.30
N GLN A 291 -21.11 2.62 18.25
CA GLN A 291 -20.86 1.18 18.28
C GLN A 291 -21.96 0.49 19.11
N LEU A 292 -22.39 -0.68 18.66
CA LEU A 292 -23.31 -1.62 19.28
C LEU A 292 -22.55 -2.91 19.56
N GLU A 293 -22.75 -3.45 20.75
CA GLU A 293 -22.12 -4.71 21.17
C GLU A 293 -23.15 -5.53 21.93
N LEU A 294 -23.33 -6.79 21.52
CA LEU A 294 -24.43 -7.64 22.01
C LEU A 294 -23.87 -8.92 22.61
N GLY A 295 -24.04 -9.07 23.92
CA GLY A 295 -23.73 -10.33 24.61
C GLY A 295 -24.89 -11.33 24.54
N ASN A 296 -24.80 -12.40 25.33
CA ASN A 296 -25.85 -13.44 25.33
C ASN A 296 -27.21 -12.94 25.84
N PHE A 297 -27.20 -11.97 26.77
CA PHE A 297 -28.41 -11.52 27.47
C PHE A 297 -28.55 -10.00 27.61
N PHE A 298 -27.64 -9.24 27.00
CA PHE A 298 -27.65 -7.78 27.08
C PHE A 298 -27.22 -7.20 25.74
N SER A 299 -27.49 -5.92 25.57
CA SER A 299 -27.01 -5.10 24.47
C SER A 299 -26.40 -3.84 25.06
N CYS A 300 -25.35 -3.34 24.44
CA CYS A 300 -24.67 -2.12 24.82
C CYS A 300 -24.48 -1.22 23.61
N ALA A 301 -24.47 0.08 23.86
CA ALA A 301 -24.14 1.11 22.88
C ALA A 301 -23.04 2.01 23.44
N LEU A 302 -22.04 2.31 22.61
CA LEU A 302 -21.10 3.40 22.82
C LEU A 302 -21.69 4.68 22.20
N THR A 303 -21.97 5.66 23.05
CA THR A 303 -22.67 6.89 22.65
C THR A 303 -21.73 8.05 22.38
N LYS A 304 -22.03 8.89 21.39
CA LYS A 304 -21.30 10.12 21.05
C LYS A 304 -22.08 11.38 21.46
N PRO A 305 -21.40 12.53 21.66
CA PRO A 305 -19.95 12.73 21.56
C PRO A 305 -19.17 12.32 22.82
N GLU A 306 -19.85 11.98 23.93
CA GLU A 306 -19.16 11.83 25.21
C GLU A 306 -18.48 10.46 25.41
N GLY A 307 -18.63 9.50 24.49
CA GLY A 307 -18.05 8.17 24.60
C GLY A 307 -18.53 7.41 25.85
N ARG A 308 -19.83 7.47 26.15
CA ARG A 308 -20.42 6.75 27.31
C ARG A 308 -20.99 5.41 26.88
N VAL A 309 -20.86 4.41 27.75
CA VAL A 309 -21.48 3.09 27.57
C VAL A 309 -22.90 3.08 28.14
N ARG A 310 -23.88 2.65 27.34
CA ARG A 310 -25.29 2.48 27.73
C ARG A 310 -25.72 1.05 27.43
N CYS A 311 -26.04 0.28 28.45
CA CYS A 311 -26.43 -1.13 28.29
C CYS A 311 -27.84 -1.42 28.82
N TRP A 312 -28.51 -2.36 28.18
CA TRP A 312 -29.86 -2.79 28.52
C TRP A 312 -30.02 -4.30 28.38
N ASN A 313 -30.97 -4.87 29.13
CA ASN A 313 -31.27 -6.30 29.11
C ASN A 313 -32.76 -6.53 29.39
N ASP A 314 -33.16 -7.80 29.59
CA ASP A 314 -34.55 -8.15 29.88
C ASP A 314 -35.08 -7.58 31.23
N ASP A 315 -34.19 -7.21 32.15
CA ASP A 315 -34.53 -6.59 33.44
C ASP A 315 -34.53 -5.04 33.38
N GLY A 316 -34.17 -4.45 32.25
CA GLY A 316 -34.11 -3.01 32.02
C GLY A 316 -32.67 -2.50 31.86
N GLU A 317 -31.90 -2.42 32.95
CA GLU A 317 -30.55 -1.86 32.94
C GLU A 317 -29.48 -2.93 33.22
N PHE A 318 -28.45 -2.97 32.37
CA PHE A 318 -27.22 -3.72 32.60
C PHE A 318 -26.10 -2.73 32.94
N ASN A 319 -25.30 -3.03 33.96
CA ASN A 319 -24.21 -2.15 34.38
C ASN A 319 -22.99 -2.36 33.47
N GLY A 320 -22.80 -1.46 32.51
CA GLY A 320 -21.57 -1.37 31.72
C GLY A 320 -20.42 -0.69 32.47
N PRO A 321 -19.20 -0.67 31.91
CA PRO A 321 -18.05 0.06 32.42
C PRO A 321 -18.39 1.52 32.73
N PRO A 322 -18.14 1.99 33.98
CA PRO A 322 -18.51 3.34 34.38
C PRO A 322 -17.53 4.36 33.82
N GLY A 323 -18.02 5.37 33.12
CA GLY A 323 -17.17 6.45 32.64
C GLY A 323 -17.67 7.09 31.35
N SER A 324 -16.75 7.76 30.69
CA SER A 324 -16.93 8.44 29.40
C SER A 324 -15.60 8.48 28.65
N ASN A 325 -15.63 8.92 27.40
CA ASN A 325 -14.52 8.97 26.45
C ASN A 325 -13.93 7.58 26.17
N TYR A 326 -14.77 6.54 26.21
CA TYR A 326 -14.39 5.26 25.64
C TYR A 326 -14.32 5.39 24.11
N GLU A 327 -13.35 4.69 23.54
CA GLU A 327 -13.07 4.68 22.10
C GLU A 327 -13.62 3.41 21.45
N GLU A 328 -13.71 2.31 22.21
CA GLU A 328 -14.20 1.02 21.77
C GLU A 328 -14.86 0.29 22.95
N ILE A 329 -15.86 -0.53 22.63
CA ILE A 329 -16.42 -1.55 23.53
C ILE A 329 -16.33 -2.93 22.88
N SER A 330 -16.38 -4.00 23.68
CA SER A 330 -16.46 -5.37 23.17
C SER A 330 -17.28 -6.24 24.14
N ALA A 331 -18.34 -6.88 23.63
CA ALA A 331 -19.21 -7.74 24.42
C ALA A 331 -18.75 -9.20 24.39
N GLY A 332 -18.54 -9.74 25.58
CA GLY A 332 -18.46 -11.17 25.78
C GLY A 332 -19.83 -11.78 26.08
N GLY A 333 -19.84 -13.05 26.48
CA GLY A 333 -21.07 -13.76 26.79
C GLY A 333 -21.89 -13.09 27.92
N TYR A 334 -21.21 -12.65 28.98
CA TYR A 334 -21.84 -12.06 30.17
C TYR A 334 -21.08 -10.86 30.77
N HIS A 335 -20.09 -10.33 30.07
CA HIS A 335 -19.30 -9.17 30.45
C HIS A 335 -19.10 -8.24 29.26
N LEU A 336 -18.82 -6.97 29.54
CA LEU A 336 -18.46 -5.97 28.55
C LEU A 336 -17.13 -5.36 28.96
N CYS A 337 -16.21 -5.25 28.01
CA CYS A 337 -14.98 -4.50 28.17
C CYS A 337 -15.04 -3.21 27.35
N ALA A 338 -14.40 -2.16 27.84
CA ALA A 338 -14.33 -0.87 27.17
C ALA A 338 -12.89 -0.36 27.19
N LEU A 339 -12.42 0.17 26.07
CA LEU A 339 -11.08 0.69 25.87
C LEU A 339 -11.10 2.22 25.84
N LYS A 340 -10.14 2.83 26.54
CA LYS A 340 -9.93 4.28 26.55
C LYS A 340 -8.45 4.58 26.74
N GLY A 341 -7.82 5.23 25.76
CA GLY A 341 -6.45 5.74 25.88
C GLY A 341 -5.46 4.66 26.33
N GLY A 342 -5.56 3.46 25.77
CA GLY A 342 -4.69 2.33 26.09
C GLY A 342 -5.11 1.48 27.30
N VAL A 343 -6.19 1.83 28.01
CA VAL A 343 -6.60 1.16 29.25
C VAL A 343 -7.95 0.46 29.07
N VAL A 344 -7.98 -0.83 29.40
CA VAL A 344 -9.19 -1.66 29.37
C VAL A 344 -9.90 -1.64 30.73
N THR A 345 -11.21 -1.44 30.72
CA THR A 345 -12.09 -1.58 31.90
C THR A 345 -13.25 -2.50 31.57
N CYS A 346 -13.46 -3.55 32.37
CA CYS A 346 -14.54 -4.51 32.14
C CYS A 346 -15.61 -4.43 33.25
N SER A 347 -16.82 -4.90 32.95
CA SER A 347 -17.95 -4.99 33.88
C SER A 347 -18.84 -6.18 33.52
N GLY A 348 -19.59 -6.70 34.50
CA GLY A 348 -20.43 -7.89 34.33
C GLY A 348 -19.87 -9.10 35.08
N SER A 349 -20.02 -10.29 34.51
CA SER A 349 -19.51 -11.54 35.11
C SER A 349 -17.98 -11.52 35.19
N ASP A 350 -17.45 -12.03 36.30
CA ASP A 350 -16.00 -12.21 36.51
C ASP A 350 -15.70 -13.56 37.21
N SER A 351 -16.58 -14.55 37.04
CA SER A 351 -16.45 -15.84 37.73
C SER A 351 -15.24 -16.66 37.28
N ALA A 352 -14.76 -16.43 36.06
CA ALA A 352 -13.55 -17.03 35.51
C ALA A 352 -12.36 -16.06 35.51
N GLY A 353 -12.54 -14.84 36.03
CA GLY A 353 -11.53 -13.78 35.95
C GLY A 353 -11.54 -12.99 34.64
N GLN A 354 -12.55 -13.15 33.78
CA GLN A 354 -12.62 -12.50 32.46
C GLN A 354 -12.68 -10.96 32.50
N GLY A 355 -13.17 -10.38 33.60
CA GLY A 355 -13.18 -8.94 33.86
C GLY A 355 -11.99 -8.44 34.67
N SER A 356 -11.19 -9.35 35.22
CA SER A 356 -9.97 -9.05 35.99
C SER A 356 -8.79 -8.77 35.05
N VAL A 357 -8.75 -7.56 34.49
CA VAL A 357 -7.71 -7.13 33.53
C VAL A 357 -6.30 -7.25 34.15
N PRO A 358 -5.37 -8.02 33.55
CA PRO A 358 -4.00 -8.15 34.03
C PRO A 358 -3.19 -6.86 33.81
N GLU A 359 -1.97 -6.80 34.35
CA GLU A 359 -1.05 -5.70 34.04
C GLU A 359 -0.63 -5.78 32.57
N LEU A 360 -1.20 -4.90 31.75
CA LEU A 360 -0.90 -4.75 30.33
C LEU A 360 -0.15 -3.43 30.08
N GLY A 361 0.60 -3.39 28.98
CA GLY A 361 1.01 -2.11 28.37
C GLY A 361 -0.19 -1.43 27.69
N PRO A 362 0.03 -0.31 26.99
CA PRO A 362 -1.00 0.32 26.16
C PRO A 362 -1.67 -0.69 25.21
N VAL A 363 -3.00 -0.75 25.28
CA VAL A 363 -3.86 -1.63 24.48
C VAL A 363 -4.44 -0.85 23.31
N ARG A 364 -4.41 -1.42 22.10
CA ARG A 364 -5.02 -0.83 20.90
C ARG A 364 -6.31 -1.49 20.46
N LYS A 365 -6.54 -2.75 20.85
CA LYS A 365 -7.76 -3.50 20.53
C LYS A 365 -8.11 -4.44 21.69
N VAL A 366 -9.38 -4.54 22.03
CA VAL A 366 -9.91 -5.51 23.00
C VAL A 366 -10.98 -6.38 22.34
N ALA A 367 -10.95 -7.68 22.61
CA ALA A 367 -11.94 -8.63 22.11
C ALA A 367 -12.40 -9.53 23.26
N ALA A 368 -13.70 -9.55 23.54
CA ALA A 368 -14.29 -10.34 24.61
C ALA A 368 -14.98 -11.58 24.04
N GLY A 369 -14.56 -12.77 24.49
CA GLY A 369 -15.22 -14.03 24.16
C GLY A 369 -16.33 -14.39 25.14
N GLY A 370 -16.69 -15.67 25.21
CA GLY A 370 -17.77 -16.18 26.06
C GLY A 370 -17.51 -15.92 27.55
N ASP A 371 -16.40 -16.47 28.05
CA ASP A 371 -15.94 -16.33 29.44
C ASP A 371 -14.43 -15.99 29.53
N HIS A 372 -13.89 -15.37 28.49
CA HIS A 372 -12.50 -14.86 28.43
C HIS A 372 -12.45 -13.50 27.73
N THR A 373 -11.32 -12.83 27.85
CA THR A 373 -11.03 -11.57 27.16
C THR A 373 -9.60 -11.63 26.63
N CYS A 374 -9.41 -11.12 25.41
CA CYS A 374 -8.11 -10.95 24.79
C CYS A 374 -7.86 -9.46 24.50
N ALA A 375 -6.60 -9.05 24.54
CA ALA A 375 -6.18 -7.69 24.21
C ALA A 375 -4.92 -7.70 23.35
N LEU A 376 -4.91 -6.86 22.31
CA LEU A 376 -3.77 -6.59 21.46
C LEU A 376 -3.13 -5.26 21.88
N THR A 377 -1.85 -5.31 22.19
CA THR A 377 -1.08 -4.16 22.70
C THR A 377 -0.35 -3.42 21.58
N ASP A 378 0.11 -2.19 21.86
CA ASP A 378 0.95 -1.38 20.95
C ASP A 378 2.28 -2.07 20.60
N LEU A 379 2.71 -3.04 21.43
CA LEU A 379 3.89 -3.87 21.17
C LEU A 379 3.58 -5.09 20.30
N LEU A 380 2.42 -5.10 19.62
CA LEU A 380 1.92 -6.18 18.77
C LEU A 380 1.84 -7.54 19.50
N LYS A 381 1.54 -7.52 20.80
CA LYS A 381 1.33 -8.74 21.60
C LYS A 381 -0.13 -8.92 21.96
N VAL A 382 -0.64 -10.13 21.70
CA VAL A 382 -1.95 -10.60 22.16
C VAL A 382 -1.81 -11.25 23.54
N ASN A 383 -2.66 -10.84 24.48
CA ASN A 383 -2.74 -11.42 25.83
C ASN A 383 -4.19 -11.80 26.10
N CYS A 384 -4.45 -13.05 26.43
CA CYS A 384 -5.78 -13.55 26.77
C CYS A 384 -5.84 -13.96 28.25
N TRP A 385 -6.99 -13.75 28.90
CA TRP A 385 -7.23 -14.13 30.29
C TRP A 385 -8.70 -14.50 30.53
N GLY A 386 -8.97 -15.22 31.63
CA GLY A 386 -10.28 -15.69 32.01
C GLY A 386 -10.37 -17.22 31.96
N SER A 387 -11.47 -17.74 31.41
CA SER A 387 -11.64 -19.17 31.14
C SER A 387 -10.68 -19.65 30.05
N ASP A 388 -10.28 -20.92 30.12
CA ASP A 388 -9.39 -21.58 29.14
C ASP A 388 -10.06 -22.80 28.50
N LEU A 389 -11.37 -22.68 28.23
CA LEU A 389 -12.08 -23.72 27.49
C LEU A 389 -11.57 -23.74 26.04
N GLY A 390 -11.37 -24.94 25.48
CA GLY A 390 -10.86 -25.08 24.11
C GLY A 390 -9.42 -24.60 23.90
N GLY A 391 -8.69 -24.16 24.94
CA GLY A 391 -7.33 -23.61 24.80
C GLY A 391 -7.32 -22.17 24.28
N VAL A 392 -8.39 -21.39 24.53
CA VAL A 392 -8.46 -19.97 24.10
C VAL A 392 -7.36 -19.08 24.67
N LEU A 393 -6.69 -19.48 25.75
CA LEU A 393 -5.55 -18.73 26.31
C LEU A 393 -4.20 -19.10 25.68
N ASP A 394 -4.14 -20.18 24.89
CA ASP A 394 -2.93 -20.65 24.21
C ASP A 394 -2.66 -19.84 22.93
N VAL A 395 -2.26 -18.57 23.09
CA VAL A 395 -1.97 -17.66 21.98
C VAL A 395 -0.88 -18.27 21.07
N PRO A 396 -1.14 -18.47 19.76
CA PRO A 396 -0.16 -19.00 18.83
C PRO A 396 0.97 -18.00 18.54
N THR A 397 1.98 -18.44 17.78
CA THR A 397 2.97 -17.49 17.24
C THR A 397 2.32 -16.66 16.14
N LEU A 398 2.40 -15.34 16.26
CA LEU A 398 1.78 -14.38 15.35
C LEU A 398 2.86 -13.51 14.68
N SER A 399 2.60 -13.04 13.45
CA SER A 399 3.47 -12.13 12.70
C SER A 399 2.79 -10.77 12.51
N ASN A 400 3.29 -9.72 13.18
CA ASN A 400 2.73 -8.36 13.15
C ASN A 400 1.19 -8.31 13.18
N PRO A 401 0.54 -8.88 14.21
CA PRO A 401 -0.92 -8.93 14.29
C PRO A 401 -1.50 -7.51 14.22
N VAL A 402 -2.46 -7.30 13.32
CA VAL A 402 -3.11 -6.01 13.04
C VAL A 402 -4.52 -5.90 13.64
N ASN A 403 -5.27 -6.99 13.74
CA ASN A 403 -6.62 -7.01 14.31
C ASN A 403 -6.90 -8.29 15.12
N LEU A 404 -7.85 -8.22 16.06
CA LEU A 404 -8.16 -9.29 17.02
C LEU A 404 -9.67 -9.44 17.17
N PHE A 405 -10.16 -10.67 17.06
CA PHE A 405 -11.57 -11.04 17.12
C PHE A 405 -11.76 -12.18 18.14
N SER A 406 -12.83 -12.12 18.91
CA SER A 406 -13.20 -13.16 19.88
C SER A 406 -14.72 -13.29 19.92
N TYR A 407 -15.22 -14.52 19.84
CA TYR A 407 -16.62 -14.82 20.13
C TYR A 407 -16.70 -16.21 20.76
N ASN A 408 -17.51 -16.36 21.80
CA ASN A 408 -17.63 -17.61 22.55
C ASN A 408 -16.25 -18.20 22.92
N ASP A 409 -15.93 -19.45 22.56
CA ASP A 409 -14.65 -20.09 22.88
C ASP A 409 -13.67 -20.09 21.67
N VAL A 410 -13.74 -19.08 20.79
CA VAL A 410 -12.85 -18.95 19.62
C VAL A 410 -12.23 -17.55 19.56
N ASN A 411 -10.96 -17.52 19.16
CA ASN A 411 -10.23 -16.30 18.83
C ASN A 411 -9.68 -16.38 17.43
N CYS A 412 -9.65 -15.25 16.74
CA CYS A 412 -8.94 -15.08 15.48
C CYS A 412 -8.14 -13.77 15.48
N VAL A 413 -7.04 -13.76 14.74
CA VAL A 413 -6.20 -12.58 14.55
C VAL A 413 -5.88 -12.44 13.07
N LYS A 414 -6.01 -11.23 12.54
CA LYS A 414 -5.44 -10.87 11.22
C LYS A 414 -3.99 -10.46 11.44
N ASP A 415 -3.07 -11.14 10.78
CA ASP A 415 -1.63 -10.93 10.86
C ASP A 415 -0.99 -11.09 9.46
N ASP A 416 0.32 -10.94 9.31
CA ASP A 416 0.97 -10.98 7.97
C ASP A 416 0.78 -12.32 7.23
N SER A 417 0.44 -13.39 7.95
CA SER A 417 0.18 -14.71 7.37
C SER A 417 -1.28 -14.93 6.99
N GLY A 418 -2.15 -13.94 7.22
CA GLY A 418 -3.59 -13.98 7.00
C GLY A 418 -4.38 -14.11 8.31
N LEU A 419 -5.47 -14.89 8.29
CA LEU A 419 -6.33 -15.09 9.45
C LEU A 419 -5.92 -16.32 10.26
N VAL A 420 -5.36 -16.11 11.45
CA VAL A 420 -4.92 -17.16 12.38
C VAL A 420 -5.94 -17.32 13.51
N CYS A 421 -6.58 -18.49 13.60
CA CYS A 421 -7.59 -18.79 14.61
C CYS A 421 -7.16 -19.89 15.59
N TRP A 422 -7.57 -19.80 16.85
CA TRP A 422 -7.36 -20.81 17.89
C TRP A 422 -8.53 -20.85 18.90
N GLY A 423 -8.64 -21.96 19.64
CA GLY A 423 -9.72 -22.20 20.60
C GLY A 423 -10.50 -23.47 20.29
N ASP A 424 -11.81 -23.45 20.53
CA ASP A 424 -12.70 -24.56 20.21
C ASP A 424 -12.87 -24.75 18.69
N ASP A 425 -12.72 -26.00 18.23
CA ASP A 425 -12.88 -26.37 16.82
C ASP A 425 -14.02 -27.37 16.62
N SER A 426 -14.95 -27.45 17.57
CA SER A 426 -16.04 -28.43 17.53
C SER A 426 -16.95 -28.28 16.30
N ASP A 427 -17.03 -27.06 15.75
CA ASP A 427 -17.79 -26.70 14.56
C ASP A 427 -16.92 -26.42 13.31
N GLY A 428 -15.59 -26.65 13.38
CA GLY A 428 -14.67 -26.45 12.26
C GLY A 428 -14.32 -24.99 11.97
N LEU A 429 -14.32 -24.15 13.01
CA LEU A 429 -14.07 -22.70 12.90
C LEU A 429 -12.59 -22.37 12.69
N LEU A 430 -11.67 -23.24 13.12
CA LEU A 430 -10.22 -22.95 13.02
C LEU A 430 -9.67 -23.19 11.61
N SER A 431 -10.40 -23.91 10.75
CA SER A 431 -10.04 -24.12 9.35
C SER A 431 -10.56 -22.99 8.45
N SER A 432 -10.09 -21.76 8.69
CA SER A 432 -10.39 -20.62 7.82
C SER A 432 -9.89 -20.87 6.39
N PRO A 433 -10.52 -20.26 5.37
CA PRO A 433 -9.97 -20.27 4.00
C PRO A 433 -8.61 -19.55 4.00
N SER A 434 -7.52 -20.33 3.95
CA SER A 434 -6.16 -19.91 4.33
C SER A 434 -5.42 -19.05 3.29
N SER A 435 -6.11 -18.38 2.38
CA SER A 435 -5.50 -17.55 1.33
C SER A 435 -6.05 -16.13 1.28
N LEU A 436 -6.88 -15.75 2.26
CA LEU A 436 -7.63 -14.50 2.22
C LEU A 436 -7.03 -13.46 3.18
N GLN A 437 -7.01 -12.21 2.75
CA GLN A 437 -6.71 -11.04 3.57
C GLN A 437 -8.01 -10.27 3.83
N PRO A 438 -8.93 -10.80 4.65
CA PRO A 438 -10.29 -10.27 4.75
C PRO A 438 -10.32 -8.83 5.24
N ASP A 439 -11.21 -8.03 4.65
CA ASP A 439 -11.50 -6.66 5.05
C ASP A 439 -12.27 -6.66 6.38
N VAL A 440 -13.22 -7.59 6.50
CA VAL A 440 -14.08 -7.79 7.67
C VAL A 440 -14.10 -9.25 8.06
N VAL A 441 -13.99 -9.55 9.34
CA VAL A 441 -14.14 -10.90 9.90
C VAL A 441 -15.07 -10.82 11.10
N GLU A 442 -16.07 -11.68 11.13
CA GLU A 442 -17.01 -11.77 12.24
C GLU A 442 -17.20 -13.23 12.66
N LEU A 443 -17.13 -13.46 13.97
CA LEU A 443 -17.18 -14.79 14.57
C LEU A 443 -18.55 -15.01 15.22
N GLY A 444 -19.16 -16.16 14.94
CA GLY A 444 -20.36 -16.64 15.61
C GLY A 444 -20.06 -17.82 16.52
N ARG A 445 -21.12 -18.43 17.04
CA ARG A 445 -21.00 -19.62 17.90
C ARG A 445 -20.52 -20.85 17.15
N ASP A 446 -21.13 -21.10 15.98
CA ASP A 446 -20.96 -22.33 15.22
C ASP A 446 -20.52 -22.08 13.77
N HIS A 447 -20.49 -20.83 13.34
CA HIS A 447 -20.01 -20.39 12.04
C HIS A 447 -19.28 -19.05 12.14
N ALA A 448 -18.47 -18.75 11.14
CA ALA A 448 -17.84 -17.46 10.97
C ALA A 448 -18.02 -17.02 9.52
N CYS A 449 -17.96 -15.71 9.30
CA CYS A 449 -18.02 -15.13 7.98
C CYS A 449 -16.97 -14.04 7.83
N LEU A 450 -16.54 -13.81 6.60
CA LEU A 450 -15.67 -12.72 6.22
C LEU A 450 -16.17 -12.03 4.96
N ILE A 451 -15.74 -10.78 4.76
CA ILE A 451 -15.85 -10.07 3.49
C ILE A 451 -14.45 -9.98 2.90
N GLU A 452 -14.34 -10.34 1.62
CA GLU A 452 -13.15 -10.12 0.82
C GLU A 452 -13.56 -9.94 -0.65
N ASN A 453 -12.98 -8.98 -1.35
CA ASN A 453 -13.29 -8.69 -2.76
C ASN A 453 -14.80 -8.46 -3.01
N GLU A 454 -15.47 -7.74 -2.10
CA GLU A 454 -16.91 -7.53 -2.11
C GLU A 454 -17.78 -8.82 -2.04
N GLU A 455 -17.21 -9.98 -1.69
CA GLU A 455 -17.92 -11.25 -1.52
C GLU A 455 -17.95 -11.68 -0.04
N ILE A 456 -19.10 -12.22 0.40
CA ILE A 456 -19.23 -12.84 1.73
C ILE A 456 -18.88 -14.32 1.64
N VAL A 457 -17.88 -14.74 2.43
CA VAL A 457 -17.50 -16.15 2.57
C VAL A 457 -17.77 -16.59 4.01
N CYS A 458 -18.59 -17.63 4.17
CA CYS A 458 -18.92 -18.20 5.48
C CYS A 458 -18.45 -19.65 5.60
N TRP A 459 -17.99 -20.06 6.78
CA TRP A 459 -17.55 -21.43 7.08
C TRP A 459 -17.98 -21.86 8.47
N GLY A 460 -17.78 -23.15 8.76
CA GLY A 460 -18.25 -23.80 9.99
C GLY A 460 -19.55 -24.58 9.77
N ASN A 461 -20.38 -24.63 10.79
CA ASN A 461 -21.60 -25.42 10.83
C ASN A 461 -22.75 -24.74 10.06
N ASP A 462 -23.45 -25.48 9.20
CA ASP A 462 -24.54 -24.95 8.36
C ASP A 462 -25.92 -25.59 8.66
N TYR A 463 -26.20 -25.96 9.92
CA TYR A 463 -27.46 -26.65 10.23
C TYR A 463 -28.72 -25.87 9.87
N ARG A 464 -28.64 -24.53 9.81
CA ARG A 464 -29.80 -23.64 9.57
C ARG A 464 -29.68 -22.80 8.29
N GLY A 465 -28.70 -23.08 7.43
CA GLY A 465 -28.43 -22.25 6.26
C GLY A 465 -27.68 -20.95 6.61
N ASN A 466 -27.03 -20.90 7.77
CA ASN A 466 -26.31 -19.75 8.30
C ASN A 466 -24.93 -19.54 7.63
N THR A 467 -24.43 -20.51 6.85
CA THR A 467 -23.24 -20.29 6.00
C THR A 467 -23.59 -20.07 4.52
N GLN A 468 -24.87 -19.79 4.22
CA GLN A 468 -25.37 -19.57 2.87
C GLN A 468 -25.79 -18.09 2.69
N PRO A 469 -24.84 -17.15 2.55
CA PRO A 469 -25.18 -15.74 2.38
C PRO A 469 -26.01 -15.53 1.10
N PRO A 470 -27.00 -14.62 1.12
CA PRO A 470 -27.66 -14.17 -0.09
C PRO A 470 -26.66 -13.39 -0.97
N SER A 471 -26.95 -13.28 -2.27
CA SER A 471 -26.20 -12.38 -3.15
C SER A 471 -26.50 -10.93 -2.78
N LEU A 472 -25.47 -10.20 -2.35
CA LEU A 472 -25.54 -8.78 -1.96
C LEU A 472 -24.54 -7.98 -2.80
N SER A 473 -24.89 -6.75 -3.16
CA SER A 473 -23.96 -5.82 -3.79
C SER A 473 -23.22 -5.01 -2.72
N LYS A 474 -21.88 -5.03 -2.77
CA LYS A 474 -21.00 -4.26 -1.86
C LYS A 474 -21.36 -4.48 -0.38
N PRO A 475 -21.20 -5.70 0.16
CA PRO A 475 -21.29 -5.94 1.59
C PRO A 475 -20.13 -5.23 2.30
N VAL A 476 -20.42 -4.56 3.42
CA VAL A 476 -19.45 -3.70 4.13
C VAL A 476 -19.35 -4.02 5.62
N GLN A 477 -20.39 -4.62 6.23
CA GLN A 477 -20.35 -5.07 7.62
C GLN A 477 -21.02 -6.43 7.77
N LEU A 478 -20.59 -7.18 8.79
CA LEU A 478 -21.15 -8.47 9.17
C LEU A 478 -21.54 -8.44 10.65
N ALA A 479 -22.60 -9.17 10.99
CA ALA A 479 -23.02 -9.42 12.36
C ALA A 479 -23.46 -10.87 12.50
N ILE A 480 -22.72 -11.65 13.31
CA ILE A 480 -22.93 -13.09 13.42
C ILE A 480 -23.39 -13.46 14.84
N GLY A 481 -24.55 -14.11 14.94
CA GLY A 481 -25.08 -14.61 16.21
C GLY A 481 -24.82 -16.11 16.40
N ASP A 482 -25.62 -16.77 17.25
CA ASP A 482 -25.41 -18.21 17.50
C ASP A 482 -25.77 -19.09 16.28
N PHE A 483 -26.79 -18.70 15.51
CA PHE A 483 -27.35 -19.54 14.43
C PHE A 483 -27.88 -18.70 13.25
N HIS A 484 -27.58 -17.41 13.23
CA HIS A 484 -28.00 -16.47 12.20
C HIS A 484 -26.88 -15.50 11.91
N SER A 485 -26.96 -14.90 10.73
CA SER A 485 -25.98 -13.96 10.22
C SER A 485 -26.73 -12.79 9.61
N CYS A 486 -26.14 -11.62 9.66
CA CYS A 486 -26.62 -10.45 8.95
C CYS A 486 -25.45 -9.73 8.29
N ALA A 487 -25.73 -9.02 7.22
CA ALA A 487 -24.77 -8.14 6.56
C ALA A 487 -25.43 -6.80 6.22
N LEU A 488 -24.66 -5.72 6.36
CA LEU A 488 -24.97 -4.42 5.78
C LEU A 488 -24.32 -4.33 4.40
N SER A 489 -25.07 -3.82 3.42
CA SER A 489 -24.65 -3.67 2.04
C SER A 489 -25.20 -2.40 1.41
N ALA A 490 -24.84 -2.12 0.15
CA ALA A 490 -25.45 -1.03 -0.62
C ALA A 490 -26.99 -1.13 -0.72
N GLU A 491 -27.53 -2.35 -0.62
CA GLU A 491 -28.97 -2.63 -0.67
C GLU A 491 -29.68 -2.50 0.69
N GLY A 492 -28.92 -2.30 1.76
CA GLY A 492 -29.38 -2.30 3.16
C GLY A 492 -28.98 -3.57 3.91
N VAL A 493 -29.75 -3.90 4.96
CA VAL A 493 -29.47 -5.05 5.84
C VAL A 493 -30.19 -6.30 5.35
N ALA A 494 -29.46 -7.39 5.20
CA ALA A 494 -29.99 -8.71 4.91
C ALA A 494 -29.53 -9.72 5.96
N CYS A 495 -30.45 -10.56 6.44
CA CYS A 495 -30.16 -11.61 7.43
C CYS A 495 -30.53 -13.00 6.91
N TRP A 496 -29.78 -14.02 7.28
CA TRP A 496 -29.98 -15.42 6.89
C TRP A 496 -29.65 -16.39 8.03
N GLY A 497 -30.00 -17.67 7.87
CA GLY A 497 -29.92 -18.68 8.93
C GLY A 497 -31.25 -18.90 9.68
N GLU A 498 -31.17 -19.13 11.00
CA GLU A 498 -32.34 -19.50 11.82
C GLU A 498 -33.39 -18.38 11.91
N SER A 499 -34.56 -18.60 11.29
CA SER A 499 -35.71 -17.67 11.34
C SER A 499 -36.60 -17.83 12.58
N GLY A 500 -36.33 -18.82 13.42
CA GLY A 500 -37.07 -19.07 14.65
C GLY A 500 -37.08 -17.87 15.58
N GLY A 501 -38.27 -17.34 15.88
CA GLY A 501 -38.44 -16.21 16.79
C GLY A 501 -38.31 -14.82 16.14
N GLY A 502 -38.04 -14.71 14.84
CA GLY A 502 -37.96 -13.42 14.12
C GLY A 502 -36.58 -12.76 14.17
N ARG A 503 -35.52 -13.58 14.13
CA ARG A 503 -34.10 -13.18 14.17
C ARG A 503 -33.52 -12.83 12.79
N THR A 504 -34.13 -13.35 11.72
CA THR A 504 -33.77 -13.09 10.33
C THR A 504 -34.96 -12.56 9.56
#